data_AF-A0A127PYR3-F1
#
_entry.id   AF-A0A127PYR3-F1
#
_cell.length_a   1.000
_cell.length_b   1.000
_cell.length_c   1.000
_cell.angle_alpha   90.00
_cell.angle_beta   90.00
_cell.angle_gamma   90.00
#
_symmetry.space_group_name_H-M   'P 1'
#
loop_
_entity.id
_entity.type
_entity.pdbx_description
1 polymer ?
#
loop_
_entity_poly.entity_id
_entity_poly.type
_entity_poly.pdbx_seq_one_letter_code
_entity_poly.pdbx_strand_id
1 'polypeptide(L)'
;MLKASDIQFVVLRNGWYTENYTISIPTALAHGALMGSAGDGRIASASRADYAAAAALTMTLPDQAGRVYELAGDTAYTLSEFAAEISRQSGKAVNYVNLPRADYKAALVGFGLPEPVADLLADSDSGASQGGLFDDKHQLSTLIGRPTTPMAETIAAQLNA
;
A
#
# COMPACT_ATOMS: atom_id res chain seq x y z
N MET A 1 -11.10 -23.40 7.42
CA MET A 1 -10.96 -22.89 6.03
C MET A 1 -12.31 -22.33 5.60
N LEU A 2 -12.39 -21.08 5.10
CA LEU A 2 -13.66 -20.48 4.66
C LEU A 2 -14.37 -21.35 3.59
N LYS A 3 -13.64 -21.85 2.59
CA LYS A 3 -14.19 -22.73 1.54
C LYS A 3 -14.74 -24.06 2.04
N ALA A 4 -14.27 -24.54 3.20
CA ALA A 4 -14.71 -25.80 3.78
C ALA A 4 -15.80 -25.60 4.85
N SER A 5 -16.24 -24.36 5.07
CA SER A 5 -17.39 -24.09 5.95
C SER A 5 -18.68 -24.03 5.13
N ASP A 6 -19.79 -24.44 5.73
CA ASP A 6 -21.14 -24.25 5.17
C ASP A 6 -21.67 -22.81 5.32
N ILE A 7 -20.78 -21.86 5.66
CA ILE A 7 -21.11 -20.44 5.86
C ILE A 7 -20.94 -19.72 4.53
N GLN A 8 -21.94 -18.94 4.12
CA GLN A 8 -21.80 -18.04 2.98
C GLN A 8 -20.73 -16.98 3.28
N PHE A 9 -19.78 -16.79 2.38
CA PHE A 9 -18.68 -15.85 2.54
C PHE A 9 -18.46 -15.04 1.27
N VAL A 10 -17.79 -13.90 1.44
CA VAL A 10 -17.20 -13.09 0.38
C VAL A 10 -15.75 -12.82 0.77
N VAL A 11 -14.84 -12.85 -0.19
CA VAL A 11 -13.41 -12.58 0.07
C VAL A 11 -13.06 -11.22 -0.49
N LEU A 12 -12.60 -10.33 0.39
CA LEU A 12 -12.05 -9.04 0.03
C LEU A 12 -10.53 -9.13 0.13
N ARG A 13 -9.86 -9.34 -1.00
CA ARG A 13 -8.39 -9.34 -1.07
C ARG A 13 -7.92 -7.90 -1.26
N ASN A 14 -7.82 -7.20 -0.14
CA ASN A 14 -7.24 -5.87 -0.12
C ASN A 14 -5.78 -5.95 -0.55
N GLY A 15 -5.39 -5.08 -1.48
CA GLY A 15 -4.01 -4.77 -1.78
C GLY A 15 -3.37 -3.97 -0.65
N TRP A 16 -2.43 -3.11 -1.00
CA TRP A 16 -1.68 -2.34 -0.01
C TRP A 16 -2.43 -1.09 0.44
N TYR A 17 -2.23 -0.71 1.71
CA TYR A 17 -2.66 0.60 2.20
C TYR A 17 -1.59 1.64 1.84
N THR A 18 -1.99 2.76 1.23
CA THR A 18 -1.06 3.87 0.95
C THR A 18 -0.39 4.34 2.24
N GLU A 19 -1.12 4.29 3.35
CA GLU A 19 -0.66 4.66 4.69
C GLU A 19 0.47 3.77 5.23
N ASN A 20 0.66 2.56 4.68
CA ASN A 20 1.81 1.73 5.06
C ASN A 20 3.13 2.37 4.64
N TYR A 21 3.14 3.20 3.58
CA TYR A 21 4.32 3.97 3.17
C TYR A 21 4.35 5.38 3.77
N THR A 22 3.19 6.04 3.94
CA THR A 22 3.18 7.41 4.48
C THR A 22 3.73 7.49 5.91
N ILE A 23 3.65 6.41 6.69
CA ILE A 23 4.25 6.35 8.03
C ILE A 23 5.77 6.63 8.02
N SER A 24 6.44 6.39 6.89
CA SER A 24 7.88 6.64 6.73
C SER A 24 8.22 8.07 6.31
N ILE A 25 7.22 8.91 5.98
CA ILE A 25 7.43 10.28 5.49
C ILE A 25 8.24 11.15 6.46
N PRO A 26 7.96 11.18 7.79
CA PRO A 26 8.74 12.00 8.72
C PRO A 26 10.23 11.65 8.69
N THR A 27 10.56 10.35 8.72
CA THR A 27 11.93 9.86 8.63
C THR A 27 12.56 10.17 7.27
N ALA A 28 11.81 9.99 6.19
CA ALA A 28 12.29 10.30 4.84
C ALA A 28 12.62 11.79 4.67
N LEU A 29 11.82 12.69 5.24
CA LEU A 29 12.09 14.13 5.24
C LEU A 29 13.26 14.51 6.13
N ALA A 30 13.45 13.82 7.26
CA ALA A 30 14.56 14.08 8.18
C ALA A 30 15.92 13.70 7.56
N HIS A 31 15.95 12.64 6.75
CA HIS A 31 17.18 12.09 6.17
C HIS A 31 17.35 12.32 4.66
N GLY A 32 16.34 12.88 3.99
CA GLY A 32 16.35 13.09 2.54
C GLY A 32 16.27 11.78 1.72
N ALA A 33 15.85 10.68 2.34
CA ALA A 33 15.86 9.35 1.73
C ALA A 33 14.67 8.51 2.17
N LEU A 34 13.92 7.99 1.19
CA LEU A 34 12.95 6.93 1.38
C LEU A 34 13.63 5.59 1.08
N MET A 35 13.89 4.77 2.09
CA MET A 35 14.47 3.44 1.90
C MET A 35 13.39 2.39 1.63
N GLY A 36 13.69 1.42 0.78
CA GLY A 36 12.85 0.27 0.51
C GLY A 36 13.57 -0.80 -0.30
N SER A 37 12.85 -1.86 -0.66
CA SER A 37 13.34 -2.99 -1.46
C SER A 37 12.40 -3.36 -2.63
N ALA A 38 11.49 -2.44 -2.97
CA ALA A 38 10.52 -2.65 -4.06
C ALA A 38 11.09 -2.47 -5.47
N GLY A 39 12.31 -1.94 -5.64
CA GLY A 39 12.86 -1.64 -6.97
C GLY A 39 11.91 -0.79 -7.81
N ASP A 40 11.66 -1.23 -9.05
CA ASP A 40 10.70 -0.61 -9.97
C ASP A 40 9.31 -1.28 -9.92
N GLY A 41 9.03 -2.06 -8.87
CA GLY A 41 7.74 -2.68 -8.64
C GLY A 41 6.62 -1.66 -8.58
N ARG A 42 5.53 -1.92 -9.31
CA ARG A 42 4.34 -1.07 -9.28
C ARG A 42 3.44 -1.45 -8.12
N ILE A 43 2.99 -0.44 -7.38
CA ILE A 43 2.15 -0.59 -6.19
C ILE A 43 0.81 0.11 -6.48
N ALA A 44 -0.25 -0.67 -6.62
CA ALA A 44 -1.63 -0.18 -6.76
C ALA A 44 -2.30 -0.08 -5.38
N SER A 45 -1.77 0.81 -4.51
CA SER A 45 -2.34 0.99 -3.18
C SER A 45 -3.60 1.84 -3.20
N ALA A 46 -4.41 1.73 -2.15
CA ALA A 46 -5.54 2.62 -1.89
C ALA A 46 -5.57 3.02 -0.41
N SER A 47 -6.36 4.03 -0.07
CA SER A 47 -6.50 4.45 1.33
C SER A 47 -7.25 3.38 2.14
N ARG A 48 -7.01 3.32 3.46
CA ARG A 48 -7.83 2.46 4.36
C ARG A 48 -9.31 2.81 4.27
N ALA A 49 -9.65 4.08 4.04
CA ALA A 49 -11.02 4.54 3.88
C ALA A 49 -11.70 3.91 2.64
N ASP A 50 -10.98 3.74 1.53
CA ASP A 50 -11.51 3.09 0.32
C ASP A 50 -11.81 1.61 0.57
N TYR A 51 -10.86 0.89 1.18
CA TYR A 51 -11.07 -0.52 1.53
C TYR A 51 -12.19 -0.72 2.56
N ALA A 52 -12.31 0.20 3.53
CA ALA A 52 -13.41 0.18 4.49
C ALA A 52 -14.77 0.42 3.82
N ALA A 53 -14.84 1.34 2.84
CA ALA A 53 -16.05 1.57 2.06
C ALA A 53 -16.44 0.31 1.25
N ALA A 54 -15.46 -0.36 0.63
CA ALA A 54 -15.70 -1.64 -0.05
C ALA A 54 -16.26 -2.70 0.90
N ALA A 55 -15.66 -2.86 2.08
CA ALA A 55 -16.16 -3.81 3.08
C ALA A 55 -17.60 -3.49 3.51
N ALA A 56 -17.90 -2.23 3.82
CA ALA A 56 -19.24 -1.80 4.22
C ALA A 56 -20.29 -2.04 3.11
N LEU A 57 -19.95 -1.74 1.86
CA LEU A 57 -20.85 -1.97 0.72
C LEU A 57 -21.09 -3.46 0.46
N THR A 58 -20.04 -4.28 0.53
CA THR A 58 -20.16 -5.73 0.37
C THR A 58 -21.09 -6.36 1.42
N MET A 59 -21.22 -5.78 2.61
CA MET A 59 -22.17 -6.27 3.62
C MET A 59 -23.63 -5.94 3.32
N THR A 60 -23.91 -4.98 2.42
CA THR A 60 -25.26 -4.45 2.17
C THR A 60 -25.76 -4.73 0.74
N LEU A 61 -24.86 -5.00 -0.19
CA LEU A 61 -25.20 -5.36 -1.57
C LEU A 61 -25.75 -6.79 -1.65
N PRO A 62 -26.69 -7.06 -2.58
CA PRO A 62 -27.14 -8.42 -2.86
C PRO A 62 -26.05 -9.24 -3.57
N ASP A 63 -26.25 -10.56 -3.60
CA ASP A 63 -25.49 -11.53 -4.42
C ASP A 63 -23.96 -11.53 -4.21
N GLN A 64 -23.52 -11.31 -2.97
CA GLN A 64 -22.08 -11.27 -2.61
C GLN A 64 -21.47 -12.64 -2.28
N ALA A 65 -22.32 -13.62 -1.94
CA ALA A 65 -21.87 -14.95 -1.55
C ALA A 65 -21.04 -15.61 -2.66
N GLY A 66 -19.87 -16.13 -2.29
CA GLY A 66 -18.92 -16.80 -3.18
C GLY A 66 -18.01 -15.86 -3.99
N ARG A 67 -18.24 -14.54 -3.96
CA ARG A 67 -17.39 -13.59 -4.70
C ARG A 67 -16.00 -13.46 -4.08
N VAL A 68 -15.03 -13.22 -4.95
CA VAL A 68 -13.65 -12.87 -4.57
C VAL A 68 -13.31 -11.58 -5.30
N TYR A 69 -13.08 -10.53 -4.51
CA TYR A 69 -12.67 -9.23 -5.02
C TYR A 69 -11.17 -9.05 -4.83
N GLU A 70 -10.46 -8.72 -5.92
CA GLU A 70 -9.08 -8.23 -5.89
C GLU A 70 -9.15 -6.71 -5.86
N LEU A 71 -8.93 -6.11 -4.69
CA LEU A 71 -9.17 -4.70 -4.45
C LEU A 71 -7.83 -3.95 -4.44
N ALA A 72 -7.68 -2.98 -5.34
CA ALA A 72 -6.49 -2.16 -5.48
C ALA A 72 -6.85 -0.74 -5.94
N GLY A 73 -5.89 0.18 -5.84
CA GLY A 73 -6.05 1.56 -6.32
C GLY A 73 -6.22 1.64 -7.84
N ASP A 74 -6.89 2.69 -8.31
CA ASP A 74 -7.05 2.97 -9.75
C ASP A 74 -5.74 3.34 -10.44
N THR A 75 -4.74 3.74 -9.67
CA THR A 75 -3.42 4.09 -10.18
C THR A 75 -2.38 3.32 -9.38
N ALA A 76 -1.28 2.99 -10.05
CA ALA A 76 -0.13 2.37 -9.43
C ALA A 76 1.07 3.30 -9.51
N TYR A 77 2.04 3.12 -8.62
CA TYR A 77 3.27 3.92 -8.60
C TYR A 77 4.47 3.09 -8.15
N THR A 78 5.66 3.57 -8.44
CA THR A 78 6.93 3.08 -7.90
C THR A 78 7.31 3.86 -6.63
N LEU A 79 8.18 3.32 -5.78
CA LEU A 79 8.68 4.07 -4.63
C LEU A 79 9.51 5.31 -5.03
N SER A 80 10.10 5.30 -6.23
CA SER A 80 10.71 6.48 -6.85
C SER A 80 9.70 7.61 -7.08
N GLU A 81 8.53 7.29 -7.65
CA GLU A 81 7.44 8.26 -7.87
C GLU A 81 6.84 8.73 -6.53
N PHE A 82 6.73 7.85 -5.54
CA PHE A 82 6.28 8.20 -4.19
C PHE A 82 7.23 9.20 -3.51
N ALA A 83 8.55 8.95 -3.59
CA ALA A 83 9.58 9.87 -3.07
C ALA A 83 9.57 11.22 -3.81
N ALA A 84 9.38 11.21 -5.13
CA ALA A 84 9.22 12.41 -5.93
C ALA A 84 7.98 13.22 -5.52
N GLU A 85 6.86 12.56 -5.22
CA GLU A 85 5.64 13.23 -4.77
C GLU A 85 5.79 13.83 -3.37
N ILE A 86 6.46 13.15 -2.44
CA ILE A 86 6.86 13.74 -1.14
C ILE A 86 7.70 15.00 -1.37
N SER A 87 8.69 14.93 -2.26
CA SER A 87 9.56 16.06 -2.56
C SER A 87 8.79 17.25 -3.13
N ARG A 88 7.88 16.98 -4.08
CA ARG A 88 7.04 17.97 -4.73
C ARG A 88 6.15 18.71 -3.74
N GLN A 89 5.53 17.99 -2.80
CA GLN A 89 4.61 18.59 -1.83
C GLN A 89 5.31 19.26 -0.65
N SER A 90 6.43 18.70 -0.17
CA SER A 90 7.14 19.22 1.00
C SER A 90 8.17 20.32 0.70
N GLY A 91 8.61 20.42 -0.55
CA GLY A 91 9.72 21.30 -0.95
C GLY A 91 11.10 20.83 -0.49
N LYS A 92 11.22 19.65 0.12
CA LYS A 92 12.49 19.03 0.56
C LYS A 92 12.88 17.91 -0.39
N ALA A 93 14.17 17.80 -0.72
CA ALA A 93 14.65 16.72 -1.56
C ALA A 93 14.58 15.37 -0.81
N VAL A 94 13.81 14.42 -1.35
CA VAL A 94 13.71 13.04 -0.88
C VAL A 94 13.93 12.10 -2.06
N ASN A 95 14.96 11.25 -1.97
CA ASN A 95 15.25 10.26 -3.00
C ASN A 95 14.83 8.87 -2.55
N TYR A 96 14.38 8.03 -3.48
CA TYR A 96 14.22 6.61 -3.21
C TYR A 96 15.60 5.92 -3.19
N VAL A 97 15.86 5.17 -2.12
CA VAL A 97 17.06 4.35 -1.96
C VAL A 97 16.64 2.89 -1.97
N ASN A 98 16.77 2.26 -3.14
CA ASN A 98 16.52 0.83 -3.30
C ASN A 98 17.66 0.02 -2.68
N LEU A 99 17.32 -0.88 -1.78
CA LEU A 99 18.27 -1.75 -1.07
C LEU A 99 17.95 -3.22 -1.35
N PRO A 100 18.95 -4.11 -1.31
CA PRO A 100 18.69 -5.54 -1.17
C PRO A 100 17.80 -5.82 0.05
N ARG A 101 16.91 -6.83 -0.02
CA ARG A 101 15.96 -7.15 1.06
C ARG A 101 16.64 -7.28 2.43
N ALA A 102 17.78 -7.97 2.48
CA ALA A 102 18.53 -8.18 3.71
C ALA A 102 19.02 -6.86 4.34
N ASP A 103 19.48 -5.94 3.50
CA ASP A 103 19.98 -4.64 3.93
C ASP A 103 18.84 -3.72 4.37
N TYR A 104 17.70 -3.76 3.68
CA TYR A 104 16.50 -3.02 4.10
C TYR A 104 15.97 -3.51 5.45
N LYS A 105 15.88 -4.84 5.65
CA LYS A 105 15.54 -5.43 6.95
C LYS A 105 16.51 -4.95 8.03
N ALA A 106 17.81 -5.04 7.78
CA ALA A 106 18.83 -4.61 8.74
C ALA A 106 18.71 -3.11 9.09
N ALA A 107 18.43 -2.26 8.10
CA ALA A 107 18.19 -0.83 8.31
C ALA A 107 16.96 -0.58 9.21
N LEU A 108 15.84 -1.25 8.95
CA LEU A 108 14.63 -1.15 9.76
C LEU A 108 14.86 -1.57 11.22
N VAL A 109 15.60 -2.66 11.45
CA VAL A 109 16.01 -3.07 12.81
C VAL A 109 16.90 -2.01 13.45
N GLY A 110 17.83 -1.43 12.69
CA GLY A 110 18.67 -0.31 13.14
C GLY A 110 17.88 0.94 13.55
N PHE A 111 16.70 1.16 12.96
CA PHE A 111 15.76 2.22 13.35
C PHE A 111 14.84 1.83 14.52
N GLY A 112 15.04 0.65 15.12
CA GLY A 112 14.35 0.21 16.33
C GLY A 112 13.06 -0.58 16.08
N LEU A 113 12.77 -0.99 14.84
CA LEU A 113 11.65 -1.90 14.60
C LEU A 113 11.97 -3.31 15.13
N PRO A 114 10.99 -4.01 15.73
CA PRO A 114 11.13 -5.42 16.06
C PRO A 114 11.46 -6.23 14.80
N GLU A 115 12.38 -7.19 14.92
CA GLU A 115 12.85 -7.98 13.78
C GLU A 115 11.73 -8.64 12.95
N PRO A 116 10.66 -9.22 13.55
CA PRO A 116 9.56 -9.78 12.77
C PRO A 116 8.82 -8.74 11.91
N VAL A 117 8.72 -7.49 12.38
CA VAL A 117 8.10 -6.40 11.64
C VAL A 117 9.01 -5.93 10.52
N ALA A 118 10.32 -5.82 10.78
CA ALA A 118 11.30 -5.47 9.76
C ALA A 118 11.36 -6.51 8.64
N ASP A 119 11.31 -7.81 8.98
CA ASP A 119 11.29 -8.89 7.99
C ASP A 119 10.01 -8.87 7.17
N LEU A 120 8.84 -8.67 7.79
CA LEU A 120 7.55 -8.53 7.10
C LEU A 120 7.58 -7.38 6.08
N LEU A 121 8.06 -6.20 6.47
CA LEU A 121 8.13 -5.04 5.58
C LEU A 121 9.10 -5.29 4.42
N ALA A 122 10.28 -5.84 4.71
CA ALA A 122 11.27 -6.13 3.66
C ALA A 122 10.82 -7.24 2.70
N ASP A 123 10.13 -8.27 3.20
CA ASP A 123 9.50 -9.30 2.38
C ASP A 123 8.38 -8.72 1.50
N SER A 124 7.56 -7.84 2.07
CA SER A 124 6.46 -7.17 1.35
C SER A 124 6.98 -6.31 0.19
N ASP A 125 8.02 -5.52 0.42
CA ASP A 125 8.69 -4.74 -0.63
C ASP A 125 9.29 -5.66 -1.71
N SER A 126 9.94 -6.75 -1.30
CA SER A 126 10.48 -7.73 -2.25
C SER A 126 9.35 -8.40 -3.08
N GLY A 127 8.20 -8.67 -2.49
CA GLY A 127 7.00 -9.12 -3.20
C GLY A 127 6.44 -8.06 -4.16
N ALA A 128 6.45 -6.79 -3.75
CA ALA A 128 6.05 -5.66 -4.59
C ALA A 128 6.95 -5.54 -5.84
N SER A 129 8.27 -5.75 -5.68
CA SER A 129 9.22 -5.77 -6.81
C SER A 129 8.90 -6.83 -7.87
N GLN A 130 8.16 -7.87 -7.48
CA GLN A 130 7.73 -8.97 -8.34
C GLN A 130 6.28 -8.80 -8.84
N GLY A 131 5.67 -7.62 -8.61
CA GLY A 131 4.30 -7.31 -9.02
C GLY A 131 3.23 -7.78 -8.03
N GLY A 132 3.59 -8.26 -6.84
CA GLY A 132 2.63 -8.77 -5.85
C GLY A 132 1.67 -7.73 -5.28
N LEU A 133 1.96 -6.43 -5.46
CA LEU A 133 1.10 -5.31 -5.05
C LEU A 133 0.49 -4.55 -6.23
N PHE A 134 0.53 -5.13 -7.44
CA PHE A 134 -0.07 -4.53 -8.63
C PHE A 134 -1.37 -5.25 -9.02
N ASP A 135 -2.43 -4.48 -9.24
CA ASP A 135 -3.65 -4.91 -9.92
C ASP A 135 -4.26 -3.67 -10.60
N ASP A 136 -4.74 -3.85 -11.83
CA ASP A 136 -5.33 -2.81 -12.69
C ASP A 136 -6.77 -3.16 -13.10
N LYS A 137 -7.44 -4.04 -12.35
CA LYS A 137 -8.81 -4.47 -12.67
C LYS A 137 -9.87 -3.48 -12.21
N HIS A 138 -9.49 -2.44 -11.45
CA HIS A 138 -10.38 -1.38 -10.98
C HIS A 138 -11.62 -1.89 -10.22
N GLN A 139 -11.50 -3.05 -9.55
CA GLN A 139 -12.65 -3.61 -8.82
C GLN A 139 -13.02 -2.76 -7.60
N LEU A 140 -12.04 -2.12 -6.97
CA LEU A 140 -12.27 -1.27 -5.80
C LEU A 140 -13.11 -0.05 -6.15
N SER A 141 -12.70 0.75 -7.13
CA SER A 141 -13.46 1.92 -7.59
C SER A 141 -14.83 1.57 -8.14
N THR A 142 -14.92 0.45 -8.89
CA THR A 142 -16.20 -0.09 -9.36
C THR A 142 -17.12 -0.44 -8.19
N LEU A 143 -16.60 -1.09 -7.15
CA LEU A 143 -17.39 -1.52 -5.98
C LEU A 143 -17.83 -0.34 -5.12
N ILE A 144 -16.96 0.67 -4.91
CA ILE A 144 -17.28 1.85 -4.09
C ILE A 144 -18.01 2.96 -4.86
N GLY A 145 -18.14 2.84 -6.19
CA GLY A 145 -18.89 3.77 -7.04
C GLY A 145 -18.22 5.12 -7.27
N ARG A 146 -16.90 5.23 -7.02
CA ARG A 146 -16.09 6.43 -7.23
C ARG A 146 -14.61 6.06 -7.43
N PRO A 147 -13.77 6.95 -7.98
CA PRO A 147 -12.33 6.74 -8.00
C PRO A 147 -11.76 6.50 -6.59
N THR A 148 -10.73 5.67 -6.49
CA THR A 148 -9.96 5.47 -5.25
C THR A 148 -9.13 6.71 -4.92
N THR A 149 -8.85 6.95 -3.65
CA THR A 149 -8.03 8.09 -3.21
C THR A 149 -6.62 8.01 -3.81
N PRO A 150 -6.18 9.01 -4.60
CA PRO A 150 -4.82 9.04 -5.16
C PRO A 150 -3.76 9.11 -4.07
N MET A 151 -2.57 8.54 -4.31
CA MET A 151 -1.47 8.56 -3.33
C MET A 151 -1.10 9.98 -2.88
N ALA A 152 -1.22 10.96 -3.78
CA ALA A 152 -0.92 12.36 -3.52
C ALA A 152 -1.80 12.94 -2.40
N GLU A 153 -3.07 12.54 -2.31
CA GLU A 153 -3.97 13.01 -1.25
C GLU A 153 -3.60 12.42 0.11
N THR A 154 -3.22 11.14 0.15
CA THR A 154 -2.75 10.51 1.39
C THR A 154 -1.41 11.09 1.86
N ILE A 155 -0.49 11.40 0.93
CA ILE A 155 0.76 12.11 1.22
C ILE A 155 0.46 13.51 1.78
N ALA A 156 -0.43 14.26 1.15
CA ALA A 156 -0.82 15.60 1.59
C ALA A 156 -1.41 15.57 3.01
N ALA A 157 -2.27 14.60 3.31
CA ALA A 157 -2.81 14.43 4.65
C ALA A 157 -1.72 14.16 5.69
N GLN A 158 -0.74 13.29 5.39
CA GLN A 158 0.37 12.99 6.29
C GLN A 158 1.30 14.20 6.53
N LEU A 159 1.52 15.04 5.52
CA LEU A 159 2.36 16.24 5.64
C LEU A 159 1.72 17.34 6.50
N ASN A 160 0.39 17.32 6.64
CA ASN A 160 -0.38 18.30 7.40
C ASN A 160 -0.82 17.82 8.80
N ALA A 161 -0.47 16.58 9.17
CA ALA A 161 -0.77 15.97 10.46
C ALA A 161 0.25 16.36 11.54
#